data_AF-A0A7Z8QVR1-F1
#
_entry.id   AF-A0A7Z8QVR1-F1
#
_cell.length_a   1.000
_cell.length_b   1.000
_cell.length_c   1.000
_cell.angle_alpha   90.00
_cell.angle_beta   90.00
_cell.angle_gamma   90.00
#
_symmetry.space_group_name_H-M   'P 1'
#
loop_
_entity.id
_entity.type
_entity.pdbx_description
1 polymer ?
#
loop_
_entity_poly.entity_id
_entity_poly.type
_entity_poly.pdbx_seq_one_letter_code
_entity_poly.pdbx_strand_id
1 'polypeptide(L)'
;MSILEGLSKKILLNEPDLWKFISSAPHRYKKYKIEKRNGKGFRDIAQPSKELKFLQNTAVFGIDLFQNLPIHHSAKAYIKKINIKDNAEAHKLNS
;
A
#
# COMPACT_ATOMS: atom_id res chain seq x y z
N MET A 1 10.08 0.58 -17.66
CA MET A 1 9.55 1.81 -17.05
C MET A 1 9.75 1.71 -15.55
N SER A 2 10.50 2.64 -14.98
CA SER A 2 10.70 2.69 -13.53
C SER A 2 9.47 3.28 -12.82
N ILE A 3 9.35 3.03 -11.50
CA ILE A 3 8.30 3.66 -10.68
C ILE A 3 8.43 5.19 -10.73
N LEU A 4 9.66 5.71 -10.70
CA LEU A 4 9.94 7.14 -10.71
C LEU A 4 9.48 7.80 -12.03
N GLU A 5 9.85 7.23 -13.17
CA GLU A 5 9.41 7.67 -14.50
C GLU A 5 7.88 7.66 -14.62
N GLY A 6 7.24 6.59 -14.09
CA GLY A 6 5.79 6.47 -14.15
C GLY A 6 5.06 7.47 -13.29
N LEU A 7 5.55 7.70 -12.08
CA LEU A 7 4.99 8.73 -11.21
C LEU A 7 5.20 10.11 -11.81
N SER A 8 6.39 10.44 -12.28
CA SER A 8 6.72 11.72 -12.91
C SER A 8 5.75 12.03 -14.05
N LYS A 9 5.56 11.07 -14.97
CA LYS A 9 4.59 11.21 -16.09
C LYS A 9 3.15 11.34 -15.60
N LYS A 10 2.74 10.56 -14.60
CA LYS A 10 1.34 10.52 -14.14
C LYS A 10 0.92 11.78 -13.40
N ILE A 11 1.81 12.36 -12.59
CA ILE A 11 1.51 13.54 -11.76
C ILE A 11 2.03 14.85 -12.39
N LEU A 12 2.63 14.79 -13.58
CA LEU A 12 3.20 15.92 -14.31
C LEU A 12 4.23 16.71 -13.49
N LEU A 13 5.06 16.00 -12.74
CA LEU A 13 6.17 16.56 -11.97
C LEU A 13 7.48 16.04 -12.52
N ASN A 14 8.48 16.91 -12.66
CA ASN A 14 9.80 16.47 -13.11
C ASN A 14 10.42 15.49 -12.10
N GLU A 15 11.29 14.60 -12.58
CA GLU A 15 11.91 13.58 -11.73
C GLU A 15 12.75 14.17 -10.59
N PRO A 16 13.56 15.24 -10.77
CA PRO A 16 14.33 15.82 -9.67
C PRO A 16 13.49 16.29 -8.48
N ASP A 17 12.38 16.98 -8.73
CA ASP A 17 11.51 17.50 -7.67
C ASP A 17 10.71 16.37 -7.02
N LEU A 18 10.29 15.38 -7.81
CA LEU A 18 9.71 14.16 -7.26
C LEU A 18 10.70 13.41 -6.36
N TRP A 19 11.97 13.31 -6.76
CA TRP A 19 13.02 12.68 -5.96
C TRP A 19 13.21 13.43 -4.63
N LYS A 20 13.33 14.76 -4.66
CA LYS A 20 13.42 15.59 -3.44
C LYS A 20 12.24 15.32 -2.50
N PHE A 21 11.02 15.22 -3.04
CA PHE A 21 9.84 14.89 -2.25
C PHE A 21 9.97 13.49 -1.61
N ILE A 22 10.29 12.46 -2.40
CA ILE A 22 10.43 11.07 -1.95
C ILE A 22 11.51 10.94 -0.86
N SER A 23 12.63 11.66 -1.00
CA SER A 23 13.72 11.69 0.00
C SER A 23 13.21 12.10 1.39
N SER A 24 12.25 13.01 1.43
CA SER A 24 11.67 13.51 2.68
C SER A 24 10.51 12.65 3.20
N ALA A 25 10.03 11.66 2.44
CA ALA A 25 8.84 10.86 2.77
C ALA A 25 8.89 10.20 4.17
N PRO A 26 10.01 9.62 4.65
CA PRO A 26 10.06 9.01 5.98
C PRO A 26 9.67 9.94 7.13
N HIS A 27 9.87 11.25 6.96
CA HIS A 27 9.57 12.28 7.96
C HIS A 27 8.12 12.81 7.87
N ARG A 28 7.36 12.39 6.86
CA ARG A 28 5.99 12.87 6.59
C ARG A 28 4.91 11.97 7.19
N TYR A 29 5.26 11.17 8.21
CA TYR A 29 4.32 10.32 8.92
C TYR A 29 4.02 10.87 10.30
N LYS A 30 2.74 11.10 10.59
CA LYS A 30 2.26 11.28 11.97
C LYS A 30 2.18 9.90 12.63
N LYS A 31 2.98 9.68 13.66
CA LYS A 31 2.98 8.43 14.44
C LYS A 31 2.10 8.57 15.68
N TYR A 32 1.22 7.60 15.91
CA TYR A 32 0.37 7.53 17.10
C TYR A 32 -0.03 6.08 17.38
N LYS A 33 -0.58 5.82 18.56
CA LYS A 33 -1.03 4.49 18.98
C LYS A 33 -2.55 4.41 19.00
N ILE A 34 -3.10 3.26 18.62
CA ILE A 34 -4.50 2.89 18.86
C ILE A 34 -4.57 1.57 19.62
N GLU A 35 -5.62 1.36 20.40
CA GLU A 35 -5.84 0.08 21.06
C GLU A 35 -6.10 -1.03 20.03
N LYS A 36 -5.61 -2.25 20.30
CA LYS A 36 -5.99 -3.42 19.50
C LYS A 36 -7.46 -3.78 19.81
N ARG A 37 -8.17 -4.29 18.80
CA ARG A 37 -9.61 -4.65 18.92
C ARG A 37 -9.92 -5.62 20.06
N ASN A 38 -8.96 -6.45 20.46
CA ASN A 38 -9.10 -7.40 21.57
C ASN A 38 -8.82 -6.78 22.94
N GLY A 39 -8.63 -5.46 23.04
CA GLY A 39 -8.33 -4.73 24.27
C GLY A 39 -6.92 -4.97 24.83
N LYS A 40 -6.09 -5.80 24.18
CA LYS A 40 -4.77 -6.17 24.69
C LYS A 40 -3.66 -5.50 23.89
N GLY A 41 -3.12 -4.43 24.48
CA GLY A 41 -1.98 -3.68 23.96
C GLY A 41 -2.35 -2.73 22.82
N PHE A 42 -1.31 -2.13 22.23
CA PHE A 42 -1.44 -1.05 21.27
C PHE A 42 -0.93 -1.45 19.88
N ARG A 43 -1.48 -0.81 18.84
CA ARG A 43 -0.98 -0.82 17.47
C ARG A 43 -0.40 0.55 17.17
N ASP A 44 0.86 0.58 16.73
CA ASP A 44 1.47 1.77 16.16
C ASP A 44 0.87 2.05 14.79
N ILE A 45 0.44 3.28 14.58
CA ILE A 45 -0.06 3.79 13.30
C ILE A 45 0.91 4.85 12.81
N ALA A 46 1.43 4.65 11.60
CA ALA A 46 2.18 5.66 10.86
C ALA A 46 1.26 6.23 9.77
N GLN A 47 0.62 7.36 10.05
CA GLN A 47 -0.28 8.01 9.10
C GLN A 47 0.51 8.96 8.19
N PRO A 48 0.60 8.71 6.87
CA PRO A 48 1.26 9.63 5.95
C PRO A 48 0.52 10.96 5.85
N SER A 49 1.24 12.03 5.51
CA SER A 49 0.65 13.30 5.08
C SER A 49 -0.25 13.09 3.86
N LYS A 50 -1.17 14.03 3.62
CA LYS A 50 -2.12 13.91 2.50
C LYS A 50 -1.40 13.78 1.16
N GLU A 51 -0.34 14.56 0.96
CA GLU A 51 0.47 14.58 -0.25
C GLU A 51 1.24 13.27 -0.43
N LEU A 52 1.84 12.75 0.65
CA LEU A 52 2.54 11.45 0.59
C LEU A 52 1.55 10.32 0.30
N LYS A 53 0.38 10.33 0.94
CA LYS A 53 -0.67 9.33 0.69
C LYS A 53 -1.17 9.38 -0.76
N PHE A 54 -1.30 10.57 -1.34
CA PHE A 54 -1.64 10.73 -2.75
C PHE A 54 -0.57 10.08 -3.64
N LEU A 55 0.71 10.40 -3.41
CA LEU A 55 1.80 9.84 -4.19
C LEU A 55 1.86 8.30 -4.08
N GLN A 56 1.70 7.76 -2.87
CA GLN A 56 1.66 6.31 -2.63
C GLN A 56 0.49 5.64 -3.37
N ASN A 57 -0.71 6.22 -3.34
CA ASN A 57 -1.85 5.68 -4.08
C ASN A 57 -1.61 5.72 -5.60
N THR A 58 -1.08 6.83 -6.11
CA THR A 58 -0.73 6.94 -7.53
C THR A 58 0.34 5.93 -7.94
N ALA A 59 1.30 5.64 -7.06
CA ALA A 59 2.33 4.63 -7.32
C ALA A 59 1.75 3.21 -7.41
N VAL A 60 0.74 2.89 -6.61
CA VAL A 60 0.15 1.53 -6.58
C VAL A 60 -0.92 1.35 -7.65
N PHE A 61 -1.78 2.34 -7.83
CA PHE A 61 -3.00 2.22 -8.65
C PHE A 61 -2.97 3.09 -9.90
N GLY A 62 -2.21 4.18 -9.90
CA GLY A 62 -2.19 5.18 -10.97
C GLY A 62 -1.20 4.89 -12.09
N ILE A 63 -0.21 4.03 -11.85
CA ILE A 63 0.73 3.51 -12.85
C ILE A 63 0.48 2.01 -13.04
N ASP A 64 0.50 1.54 -14.29
CA ASP A 64 0.09 0.17 -14.63
C ASP A 64 1.15 -0.90 -14.27
N LEU A 65 2.14 -0.54 -13.44
CA LEU A 65 3.26 -1.41 -13.08
C LEU A 65 2.83 -2.60 -12.20
N PHE A 66 1.94 -2.37 -11.25
CA PHE A 66 1.55 -3.39 -10.26
C PHE A 66 0.29 -4.17 -10.64
N GLN A 67 -0.46 -3.73 -11.67
CA GLN A 67 -1.74 -4.34 -12.04
C GLN A 67 -1.57 -5.75 -12.63
N ASN A 68 -0.41 -6.05 -13.21
CA ASN A 68 -0.14 -7.30 -13.92
C ASN A 68 0.80 -8.25 -13.16
N LEU A 69 1.09 -7.97 -11.89
CA LEU A 69 1.93 -8.87 -11.11
C LEU A 69 1.18 -10.18 -10.82
N PRO A 70 1.81 -11.34 -11.04
CA PRO A 70 1.18 -12.62 -10.74
C PRO A 70 0.92 -12.71 -9.24
N ILE A 71 -0.31 -13.10 -8.90
CA ILE A 71 -0.72 -13.33 -7.52
C ILE A 71 -0.73 -14.84 -7.30
N HIS A 72 -0.02 -15.30 -6.26
CA HIS A 72 0.00 -16.72 -5.92
C HIS A 72 -1.41 -17.20 -5.53
N HIS A 73 -1.80 -18.40 -5.96
CA HIS A 73 -3.16 -18.92 -5.74
C HIS A 73 -3.56 -19.03 -4.26
N SER A 74 -2.59 -19.25 -3.36
CA SER A 74 -2.79 -19.29 -1.90
C SER A 74 -2.90 -17.90 -1.25
N ALA A 75 -2.53 -16.82 -1.95
CA ALA A 75 -2.71 -15.46 -1.44
C ALA A 75 -4.18 -15.07 -1.60
N LYS A 76 -4.87 -14.81 -0.49
CA LYS A 76 -6.30 -14.40 -0.49
C LYS A 76 -6.54 -12.98 0.05
N ALA A 77 -5.57 -12.41 0.76
CA ALA A 77 -5.71 -11.09 1.38
C ALA A 77 -5.59 -9.95 0.37
N TYR A 78 -6.39 -8.89 0.55
CA TYR A 78 -6.34 -7.63 -0.22
C TYR A 78 -6.55 -7.77 -1.74
N ILE A 79 -7.15 -8.87 -2.19
CA ILE A 79 -7.43 -9.12 -3.61
C ILE A 79 -8.89 -8.79 -3.91
N LYS A 80 -9.11 -8.06 -4.99
CA LYS A 80 -10.46 -7.70 -5.44
C LYS A 80 -11.28 -8.96 -5.70
N LYS A 81 -12.53 -8.99 -5.21
CA LYS A 81 -13.47 -10.12 -5.32
C LYS A 81 -13.09 -11.39 -4.54
N ILE A 82 -12.01 -11.37 -3.75
CA ILE A 82 -11.71 -12.43 -2.78
C ILE A 82 -12.03 -11.92 -1.38
N ASN A 83 -12.64 -12.77 -0.55
CA ASN A 83 -13.02 -12.45 0.81
C ASN A 83 -12.53 -13.52 1.81
N ILE A 84 -12.79 -13.29 3.10
CA ILE A 84 -12.32 -14.17 4.18
C ILE A 84 -12.91 -15.58 4.13
N LYS A 85 -14.13 -15.76 3.58
CA LYS A 85 -14.76 -17.07 3.39
C LYS A 85 -13.98 -17.90 2.38
N ASP A 86 -13.53 -17.30 1.28
CA ASP A 86 -12.72 -18.00 0.26
C ASP A 86 -11.43 -18.55 0.85
N ASN A 87 -10.83 -17.81 1.80
CA ASN A 87 -9.67 -18.29 2.54
C ASN A 87 -10.03 -19.44 3.49
N ALA A 88 -11.11 -19.32 4.27
CA ALA A 88 -11.53 -20.36 5.20
C ALA A 88 -11.88 -21.69 4.51
N GLU A 89 -12.56 -21.64 3.36
CA GLU A 89 -12.94 -22.84 2.62
C GLU A 89 -11.72 -23.66 2.18
N ALA A 90 -10.66 -22.98 1.73
CA ALA A 90 -9.40 -23.62 1.36
C ALA A 90 -8.71 -24.36 2.52
N HIS A 91 -9.05 -24.03 3.77
CA HIS A 91 -8.48 -24.61 4.98
C HIS A 91 -9.44 -25.54 5.73
N LYS A 92 -10.64 -25.79 5.19
CA LYS A 92 -11.70 -26.57 5.87
C LYS A 92 -11.27 -27.97 6.31
N LEU A 93 -10.32 -28.59 5.59
CA LEU A 93 -9.85 -29.96 5.85
C LEU A 93 -8.46 -30.01 6.49
N ASN A 94 -7.88 -28.87 6.87
CA ASN A 94 -6.52 -28.78 7.41
C ASN A 94 -6.46 -28.98 8.94
N SER A 95 -7.39 -29.76 9.48
CA SER A 95 -7.52 -30.07 10.92
C SER A 95 -6.28 -30.74 11.49
#